data_AF-A0A7X8F8T8-F1
#
_entry.id   AF-A0A7X8F8T8-F1
#
_cell.length_a   1.000
_cell.length_b   1.000
_cell.length_c   1.000
_cell.angle_alpha   90.00
_cell.angle_beta   90.00
_cell.angle_gamma   90.00
#
_symmetry.space_group_name_H-M   'P 1'
#
loop_
_entity.id
_entity.type
_entity.pdbx_description
1 polymer ?
#
loop_
_entity_poly.entity_id
_entity_poly.type
_entity_poly.pdbx_seq_one_letter_code
_entity_poly.pdbx_strand_id
1 'polypeptide(L)'
;MRKITGIKRIGHCGTLDPFATGLLLCALGAYTRLNSYLELRDKSYAAELVLGSGSSTGDTEGELSAAPAPDWSLWDAQRPKAAALALTQLH
;
A
#
# COMPACT_ATOMS: atom_id res chain seq x y z
N MET A 1 15.33 0.50 -15.00
CA MET A 1 14.82 1.37 -16.10
C MET A 1 15.89 2.22 -16.79
N ARG A 2 16.62 3.09 -16.08
CA ARG A 2 17.62 3.99 -16.70
C ARG A 2 18.71 3.27 -17.48
N LYS A 3 19.28 2.21 -16.90
CA LYS A 3 20.29 1.35 -17.54
C LYS A 3 19.77 0.61 -18.78
N ILE A 4 18.50 0.21 -18.76
CA ILE A 4 17.87 -0.61 -19.82
C ILE A 4 17.48 0.26 -21.01
N THR A 5 16.92 1.45 -20.74
CA THR A 5 16.36 2.33 -21.77
C THR A 5 17.32 3.42 -22.26
N GLY A 6 18.41 3.70 -21.51
CA GLY A 6 19.34 4.80 -21.80
C GLY A 6 18.77 6.20 -21.57
N ILE A 7 17.50 6.33 -21.18
CA ILE A 7 16.82 7.62 -21.03
C ILE A 7 17.18 8.27 -19.69
N LYS A 8 17.74 9.48 -19.74
CA LYS A 8 18.16 10.24 -18.53
C LYS A 8 17.00 10.78 -17.69
N ARG A 9 15.86 11.12 -18.28
CA ARG A 9 14.69 11.64 -17.55
C ARG A 9 13.65 10.53 -17.38
N ILE A 10 13.52 9.98 -16.18
CA ILE A 10 12.59 8.91 -15.85
C ILE A 10 12.00 9.21 -14.47
N GLY A 11 10.69 9.02 -14.30
CA GLY A 11 10.00 9.11 -13.01
C GLY A 11 8.89 8.06 -12.94
N HIS A 12 8.46 7.71 -11.72
CA HIS A 12 7.32 6.80 -11.50
C HIS A 12 6.10 7.58 -10.98
N CYS A 13 4.90 7.03 -11.15
CA CYS A 13 3.65 7.65 -10.71
C CYS A 13 3.14 6.90 -9.48
N GLY A 14 3.57 7.34 -8.30
CA GLY A 14 3.35 6.65 -7.02
C GLY A 14 4.43 5.62 -6.69
N THR A 15 4.72 5.47 -5.40
CA THR A 15 5.68 4.49 -4.88
C THR A 15 4.95 3.21 -4.51
N LEU A 16 5.58 2.07 -4.74
CA LEU A 16 5.15 0.79 -4.20
C LEU A 16 6.12 0.41 -3.09
N ASP A 17 5.61 -0.01 -1.93
CA ASP A 17 6.45 -0.45 -0.83
C ASP A 17 7.31 -1.66 -1.25
N PRO A 18 8.53 -1.83 -0.72
CA PRO A 18 9.44 -2.89 -1.16
C PRO A 18 8.87 -4.31 -1.02
N PHE A 19 8.06 -4.57 0.02
CA PHE A 19 7.41 -5.86 0.25
C PHE A 19 6.21 -6.11 -0.68
N ALA A 20 5.66 -5.05 -1.27
CA ALA A 20 4.47 -5.13 -2.09
C ALA A 20 4.82 -5.49 -3.55
N THR A 21 3.87 -6.12 -4.22
CA THR A 21 3.96 -6.42 -5.65
C THR A 21 2.79 -5.77 -6.39
N GLY A 22 2.97 -5.51 -7.70
CA GLY A 22 1.90 -4.94 -8.51
C GLY A 22 2.39 -4.02 -9.62
N LEU A 23 1.51 -3.10 -10.01
CA LEU A 23 1.72 -2.18 -11.12
C LEU A 23 2.52 -0.95 -10.66
N LEU A 24 3.69 -0.72 -11.27
CA LEU A 24 4.48 0.50 -11.12
C LEU A 24 4.55 1.26 -12.45
N LEU A 25 3.75 2.32 -12.57
CA LEU A 25 3.75 3.16 -13.77
C LEU A 25 5.02 4.01 -13.83
N CYS A 26 5.79 3.84 -14.91
CA CYS A 26 7.02 4.59 -15.16
C CYS A 26 6.89 5.45 -16.43
N ALA A 27 7.05 6.76 -16.29
CA ALA A 27 7.08 7.69 -17.40
C ALA A 27 8.52 8.01 -17.81
N LEU A 28 8.76 8.14 -19.11
CA LEU A 28 10.08 8.38 -19.68
C LEU A 28 10.11 9.68 -20.49
N GLY A 29 11.22 10.39 -20.43
CA GLY A 29 11.48 11.60 -21.20
C GLY A 29 10.43 12.69 -20.96
N ALA A 30 9.87 13.22 -22.04
CA ALA A 30 8.86 14.27 -22.02
C ALA A 30 7.56 13.84 -21.30
N TYR A 31 7.24 12.54 -21.28
CA TYR A 31 6.02 12.03 -20.68
C TYR A 31 6.03 12.06 -19.15
N THR A 32 7.17 12.31 -18.51
CA THR A 32 7.23 12.55 -17.05
C THR A 32 6.36 13.73 -16.60
N ARG A 33 5.97 14.61 -17.51
CA ARG A 33 4.99 15.69 -17.26
C ARG A 33 3.57 15.16 -16.97
N LEU A 34 3.29 13.90 -17.30
CA LEU A 34 2.00 13.25 -17.03
C LEU A 34 1.90 12.69 -15.60
N ASN A 35 3.01 12.57 -14.86
CA ASN A 35 3.02 11.95 -13.53
C ASN A 35 2.04 12.62 -12.56
N SER A 36 2.01 13.95 -12.54
CA SER A 36 1.10 14.71 -11.68
C SER A 36 -0.39 14.43 -11.96
N TYR A 37 -0.74 14.06 -13.20
CA TYR A 37 -2.11 13.70 -13.55
C TYR A 37 -2.44 12.26 -13.14
N LEU A 38 -1.45 11.37 -13.22
CA LEU A 38 -1.60 9.95 -12.87
C LEU A 38 -1.58 9.73 -11.35
N GLU A 39 -0.88 10.56 -10.59
CA GLU A 39 -0.85 10.52 -9.13
C GLU A 39 -2.21 10.79 -8.50
N LEU A 40 -3.05 11.61 -9.15
CA LEU A 40 -4.39 11.96 -8.70
C LEU A 40 -5.46 10.90 -9.04
N ARG A 41 -5.06 9.79 -9.68
CA ARG A 41 -6.00 8.73 -10.06
C ARG A 41 -6.14 7.73 -8.92
N ASP A 42 -7.34 7.19 -8.79
CA ASP A 42 -7.63 6.15 -7.82
C ASP A 42 -6.73 4.93 -8.02
N LYS A 43 -6.31 4.35 -6.91
CA LYS A 43 -5.51 3.13 -6.86
C LYS A 43 -6.27 2.08 -6.08
N SER A 44 -6.21 0.84 -6.54
CA SER A 44 -6.84 -0.30 -5.89
C SER A 44 -5.77 -1.30 -5.47
N TYR A 45 -5.91 -1.81 -4.26
CA TYR A 45 -4.96 -2.71 -3.63
C TYR A 45 -5.69 -3.95 -3.13
N ALA A 46 -5.02 -5.10 -3.24
CA ALA A 46 -5.40 -6.31 -2.52
C ALA A 46 -4.35 -6.53 -1.43
N ALA A 47 -4.81 -6.73 -0.19
CA ALA A 47 -3.95 -6.91 0.96
C ALA A 47 -4.50 -8.02 1.87
N GLU A 48 -3.60 -8.72 2.53
CA GLU A 48 -3.90 -9.65 3.60
C GLU A 48 -3.46 -9.02 4.93
N LEU A 49 -4.34 -9.10 5.93
CA LEU A 49 -4.13 -8.48 7.24
C LEU A 49 -4.10 -9.56 8.30
N VAL A 50 -3.15 -9.47 9.21
CA VAL A 50 -3.13 -10.28 10.44
C VAL A 50 -3.76 -9.45 11.56
N LEU A 51 -4.82 -9.99 12.18
CA LEU A 51 -5.54 -9.32 13.25
C LEU A 51 -5.04 -9.79 14.62
N GLY A 52 -5.03 -8.87 15.59
CA GLY A 52 -4.57 -9.15 16.96
C GLY A 52 -3.08 -8.95 17.19
N SER A 53 -2.33 -8.51 16.18
CA SER A 53 -0.94 -8.09 16.29
C SER A 53 -0.74 -6.75 15.59
N GLY A 54 0.28 -6.00 16.02
CA GLY A 54 0.71 -4.76 15.37
C GLY A 54 2.21 -4.74 15.20
N SER A 55 2.69 -4.29 14.04
CA SER A 55 4.11 -4.07 13.76
C SER A 55 4.48 -2.59 13.83
N SER A 56 5.76 -2.29 14.04
CA SER A 56 6.26 -0.90 14.13
C SER A 56 6.12 -0.09 12.84
N THR A 57 6.04 -0.75 11.68
CA THR A 57 5.88 -0.12 10.35
C THR A 57 4.45 -0.23 9.81
N GLY A 58 3.57 -1.01 10.46
CA GLY A 58 2.22 -1.29 9.97
C GLY A 58 2.17 -2.32 8.84
N ASP A 59 3.29 -2.94 8.50
CA ASP A 59 3.41 -4.01 7.49
C ASP A 59 4.25 -5.18 8.01
N THR A 60 4.63 -6.10 7.12
CA THR A 60 5.39 -7.31 7.44
C THR A 60 6.88 -7.09 7.70
N GLU A 61 7.42 -5.91 7.39
CA GLU A 61 8.86 -5.62 7.57
C GLU A 61 9.19 -5.11 8.98
N GLY A 62 8.19 -4.66 9.75
CA GLY A 62 8.36 -4.10 11.09
C GLY A 62 8.45 -5.15 12.20
N GLU A 63 8.99 -4.71 13.34
CA GLU A 63 9.04 -5.53 14.56
C GLU A 63 7.65 -5.67 15.18
N LEU A 64 7.28 -6.89 15.56
CA LEU A 64 6.00 -7.17 16.19
C LEU A 64 5.98 -6.69 17.65
N SER A 65 4.96 -5.92 17.99
CA SER A 65 4.63 -5.57 19.37
C SER A 65 3.88 -6.72 20.05
N ALA A 66 4.18 -6.95 21.33
CA ALA A 66 3.45 -7.90 22.14
C ALA A 66 2.05 -7.36 22.46
N ALA A 67 1.02 -8.09 22.04
CA ALA A 67 -0.37 -7.82 22.37
C ALA A 67 -0.99 -9.06 23.06
N PRO A 68 -1.92 -8.87 24.02
CA PRO A 68 -2.67 -9.98 24.57
C PRO A 68 -3.46 -10.70 23.47
N ALA A 69 -3.56 -12.03 23.59
CA ALA A 69 -4.33 -12.82 22.64
C ALA A 69 -5.78 -12.28 22.58
N PRO A 70 -6.29 -11.94 21.39
CA PRO A 70 -7.65 -11.45 21.25
C PRO A 70 -8.66 -12.53 21.63
N ASP A 71 -9.72 -12.11 22.34
CA ASP A 71 -10.88 -12.96 22.58
C ASP A 71 -11.78 -12.99 21.34
N TRP A 72 -11.60 -14.02 20.52
CA TRP A 72 -12.36 -14.22 19.30
C TRP A 72 -13.84 -14.56 19.54
N SER A 73 -14.26 -14.87 20.78
CA SER A 73 -15.67 -15.11 21.07
C SER A 73 -16.53 -13.86 20.92
N LEU A 74 -15.92 -12.67 21.01
CA LEU A 74 -16.56 -11.38 20.78
C LEU A 74 -16.64 -11.00 19.29
N TRP A 75 -16.12 -11.85 18.40
CA TRP A 75 -16.12 -11.62 16.96
C TRP A 75 -17.53 -11.74 16.38
N ASP A 76 -17.97 -10.66 15.74
CA ASP A 76 -19.23 -10.58 15.01
C ASP A 76 -18.91 -10.24 13.56
N ALA A 77 -19.33 -11.07 12.62
CA ALA A 77 -19.03 -10.96 11.19
C ALA A 77 -19.41 -9.59 10.57
N GLN A 78 -20.29 -8.80 11.20
CA GLN A 78 -20.64 -7.47 10.72
C GLN A 78 -19.63 -6.37 11.08
N ARG A 79 -18.93 -6.50 12.22
CA ARG A 79 -17.96 -5.47 12.69
C ARG A 79 -16.71 -5.31 11.81
N PRO A 80 -16.08 -6.38 11.26
CA PRO A 80 -14.88 -6.28 10.45
C PRO A 80 -15.10 -5.45 9.18
N LYS A 81 -16.28 -5.56 8.56
CA LYS A 81 -16.61 -4.78 7.37
C LYS A 81 -16.71 -3.30 7.67
N ALA A 82 -17.34 -2.93 8.79
CA ALA A 82 -17.45 -1.54 9.23
C ALA A 82 -16.07 -0.96 9.62
N ALA A 83 -15.26 -1.73 10.35
CA ALA A 83 -13.91 -1.33 10.73
C ALA A 83 -12.98 -1.18 9.51
N ALA A 84 -13.03 -2.11 8.55
CA ALA A 84 -12.26 -2.02 7.31
C ALA A 84 -12.67 -0.81 6.46
N LEU A 85 -13.96 -0.47 6.39
CA LEU A 85 -14.43 0.74 5.72
C LEU A 85 -13.91 2.02 6.40
N ALA A 86 -13.88 2.06 7.74
CA ALA A 86 -13.37 3.20 8.47
C ALA A 86 -11.86 3.44 8.21
N LEU A 87 -11.08 2.37 8.05
CA LEU A 87 -9.66 2.45 7.66
C LEU A 87 -9.48 3.03 6.25
N THR A 88 -10.41 2.75 5.32
CA THR A 88 -10.36 3.33 3.97
C THR A 88 -10.71 4.81 3.89
N GLN A 89 -11.27 5.41 4.95
CA GLN A 89 -11.62 6.84 5.00
C GLN A 89 -10.56 7.71 5.71
N LEU A 90 -9.44 7.13 6.13
CA LEU A 90 -8.37 7.84 6.85
C LEU A 90 -7.33 8.51 5.94
N HIS A 91 -7.53 8.53 4.62
CA HIS A 91 -6.64 9.20 3.65
C HIS A 91 -7.40 10.09 2.68
#